data_AF-A0AA39LI20-F1
#
_entry.id   AF-A0AA39LI20-F1
#
_cell.length_a   1.000
_cell.length_b   1.000
_cell.length_c   1.000
_cell.angle_alpha   90.00
_cell.angle_beta   90.00
_cell.angle_gamma   90.00
#
_symmetry.space_group_name_H-M   'P 1'
#
loop_
_entity.id
_entity.type
_entity.pdbx_description
1 polymer ?
#
loop_
_entity_poly.entity_id
_entity_poly.type
_entity_poly.pdbx_seq_one_letter_code
_entity_poly.pdbx_strand_id
1 'polypeptide(L)'
;MLILKRLPSPTSQMLLLRRAASGHGHSGPSSNAPLQSDDYSQVSHDEHKDWLKFHQIAFLLFTVMTTWITCWIMFAKPDWPQGKEWALREAHLEMARREKAGLPYISKDLIDPSKVAPTLPTDEELRDFEILI
;
A
#
# COMPACT_ATOMS: atom_id res chain seq x y z
N MET A 1 -15.24 14.45 94.45
CA MET A 1 -16.63 14.08 94.08
C MET A 1 -16.57 13.41 92.71
N LEU A 2 -16.80 12.10 92.66
CA LEU A 2 -16.68 11.23 91.49
C LEU A 2 -17.80 11.51 90.48
N ILE A 3 -17.46 11.93 89.25
CA ILE A 3 -18.43 12.07 88.17
C ILE A 3 -18.53 10.72 87.44
N LEU A 4 -19.58 9.96 87.75
CA LEU A 4 -20.01 8.79 87.00
C LEU A 4 -20.33 9.20 85.54
N LYS A 5 -19.51 8.75 84.58
CA LYS A 5 -19.82 8.87 83.14
C LYS A 5 -20.99 7.93 82.82
N ARG A 6 -22.13 8.53 82.48
CA ARG A 6 -23.35 7.87 82.02
C ARG A 6 -23.05 7.09 80.72
N LEU A 7 -23.18 5.77 80.75
CA LEU A 7 -23.07 4.92 79.56
C LEU A 7 -24.25 5.19 78.61
N PRO A 8 -24.03 5.23 77.28
CA PRO A 8 -25.07 5.48 76.29
C PRO A 8 -26.07 4.32 76.20
N SER A 9 -27.35 4.64 75.96
CA SER A 9 -28.45 3.67 75.90
C SER A 9 -28.30 2.70 74.71
N PRO A 10 -28.85 1.48 74.80
CA PRO A 10 -28.75 0.45 73.75
C PRO A 10 -29.34 0.89 72.40
N THR A 11 -30.23 1.88 72.39
CA THR A 11 -30.78 2.50 71.18
C THR A 11 -29.78 3.36 70.42
N SER A 12 -28.85 4.03 71.09
CA SER A 12 -27.78 4.81 70.45
C SER A 12 -26.69 3.92 69.85
N GLN A 13 -26.45 2.75 70.43
CA GLN A 13 -25.51 1.74 69.91
C GLN A 13 -26.03 1.12 68.60
N MET A 14 -27.34 0.84 68.51
CA MET A 14 -27.97 0.31 67.29
C MET A 14 -27.93 1.30 66.11
N LEU A 15 -28.08 2.60 66.37
CA LEU A 15 -28.08 3.62 65.32
C LEU A 15 -26.68 3.82 64.71
N LEU A 16 -25.62 3.69 65.52
CA LEU A 16 -24.23 3.76 65.05
C LEU A 16 -23.81 2.48 64.32
N LEU A 17 -24.24 1.30 64.77
CA LEU A 17 -24.02 0.03 64.07
C LEU A 17 -24.74 -0.03 62.71
N ARG A 18 -25.96 0.52 62.61
CA ARG A 18 -26.71 0.59 61.34
C ARG A 18 -26.10 1.57 60.33
N ARG A 19 -25.40 2.62 60.79
CA ARG A 19 -24.74 3.61 59.94
C ARG A 19 -23.33 3.17 59.50
N ALA A 20 -22.66 2.32 60.27
CA ALA A 20 -21.36 1.75 59.88
C ALA A 20 -21.49 0.59 58.88
N ALA A 21 -22.62 -0.14 58.88
CA ALA A 21 -22.86 -1.27 57.99
C ALA A 21 -23.38 -0.91 56.58
N SER A 22 -23.72 0.37 56.30
CA SER A 22 -24.24 0.79 54.99
C SER A 22 -23.20 1.43 54.07
N GLY A 23 -21.90 1.22 54.34
CA GLY A 23 -20.77 1.79 53.59
C GLY A 23 -20.11 0.85 52.58
N HIS A 24 -20.87 -0.09 51.99
CA HIS A 24 -20.38 -0.91 50.87
C HIS A 24 -21.36 -0.80 49.70
N GLY A 25 -21.02 0.11 48.78
CA GLY A 25 -21.74 0.28 47.51
C GLY A 25 -21.50 -0.92 46.61
N HIS A 26 -22.31 -1.96 46.78
CA HIS A 26 -22.57 -2.96 45.76
C HIS A 26 -23.72 -2.42 44.89
N SER A 27 -23.40 -1.85 43.74
CA SER A 27 -24.41 -1.50 42.73
C SER A 27 -24.93 -2.78 42.06
N GLY A 28 -25.90 -3.42 42.70
CA GLY A 28 -26.80 -4.38 42.06
C GLY A 28 -27.72 -3.69 41.05
N PRO A 29 -28.25 -4.42 40.06
CA PRO A 29 -28.87 -3.83 38.88
C PRO A 29 -30.17 -3.11 39.24
N SER A 30 -30.28 -1.86 38.81
CA SER A 30 -31.48 -1.04 38.99
C SER A 30 -32.64 -1.64 38.20
N SER A 31 -33.75 -1.89 38.88
CA SER A 31 -34.95 -2.58 38.36
C SER A 31 -35.84 -1.74 37.43
N ASN A 32 -35.29 -0.74 36.74
CA ASN A 32 -36.01 0.08 35.77
C ASN A 32 -35.15 0.34 34.52
N ALA A 33 -34.42 -0.67 34.05
CA ALA A 33 -33.85 -0.60 32.71
C ALA A 33 -35.01 -0.69 31.70
N PRO A 34 -35.11 0.21 30.71
CA PRO A 34 -35.87 -0.11 29.52
C PRO A 34 -35.31 -1.42 29.00
N LEU A 35 -36.18 -2.37 28.64
CA LEU A 35 -35.75 -3.59 27.97
C LEU A 35 -34.86 -3.15 26.81
N GLN A 36 -33.56 -3.35 26.95
CA GLN A 36 -32.61 -3.22 25.85
C GLN A 36 -32.99 -4.36 24.92
N SER A 37 -34.01 -4.11 24.09
CA SER A 37 -34.18 -4.83 22.85
C SER A 37 -32.89 -4.55 22.13
N ASP A 38 -31.99 -5.53 22.13
CA ASP A 38 -30.89 -5.64 21.20
C ASP A 38 -31.51 -5.72 19.80
N ASP A 39 -32.01 -4.58 19.34
CA ASP A 39 -32.54 -4.36 18.02
C ASP A 39 -31.31 -4.18 17.15
N TYR A 40 -30.91 -5.28 16.53
CA TYR A 40 -29.93 -5.24 15.46
C TYR A 40 -30.42 -4.23 14.40
N SER A 41 -29.62 -3.18 14.17
CA SER A 41 -29.47 -2.39 12.92
C SER A 41 -29.82 -0.90 12.89
N GLN A 42 -29.46 -0.12 13.92
CA GLN A 42 -29.30 1.33 13.71
C GLN A 42 -27.88 1.77 13.99
N VAL A 43 -26.96 1.40 13.10
CA VAL A 43 -25.75 2.22 12.90
C VAL A 43 -26.27 3.62 12.60
N SER A 44 -25.97 4.60 13.45
CA SER A 44 -26.36 5.99 13.20
C SER A 44 -25.68 6.43 11.89
N HIS A 45 -26.43 6.34 10.79
CA HIS A 45 -25.95 6.68 9.46
C HIS A 45 -25.89 8.19 9.40
N ASP A 46 -24.70 8.73 9.69
CA ASP A 46 -24.45 10.17 9.60
C ASP A 46 -24.23 10.50 8.13
N GLU A 47 -25.33 10.84 7.45
CA GLU A 47 -25.37 11.11 6.01
C GLU A 47 -24.31 12.11 5.57
N HIS A 48 -24.02 13.12 6.41
CA HIS A 48 -23.02 14.12 6.10
C HIS A 48 -21.60 13.56 6.12
N LYS A 49 -21.29 12.69 7.10
CA LYS A 49 -19.98 12.03 7.18
C LYS A 49 -19.76 11.08 6.02
N ASP A 50 -20.79 10.34 5.61
CA ASP A 50 -20.68 9.39 4.51
C ASP A 50 -20.63 10.11 3.15
N TRP A 51 -21.37 11.21 2.99
CA TRP A 51 -21.24 12.12 1.85
C TRP A 51 -19.81 12.67 1.74
N LEU A 52 -19.24 13.16 2.83
CA LEU A 52 -17.90 13.73 2.85
C LEU A 52 -16.83 12.68 2.52
N LYS A 53 -16.93 11.49 3.14
CA LYS A 53 -16.01 10.37 2.86
C LYS A 53 -16.09 9.93 1.41
N PHE A 54 -17.29 9.81 0.86
CA PHE A 54 -17.47 9.43 -0.54
C PHE A 54 -16.81 10.44 -1.48
N HIS A 55 -17.00 11.73 -1.27
CA HIS A 55 -16.39 12.77 -2.11
C HIS A 55 -14.86 12.81 -1.97
N GLN A 56 -14.33 12.59 -0.76
CA GLN A 56 -12.89 12.50 -0.53
C GLN A 56 -12.27 11.30 -1.26
N ILE A 57 -12.90 10.12 -1.16
CA ILE A 57 -12.44 8.90 -1.82
C ILE A 57 -12.56 9.05 -3.34
N ALA A 58 -13.69 9.54 -3.84
CA ALA A 58 -13.91 9.75 -5.27
C ALA A 58 -12.90 10.76 -5.84
N PHE A 59 -12.60 11.84 -5.12
CA PHE A 59 -11.56 12.78 -5.54
C PHE A 59 -10.19 12.10 -5.60
N LEU A 60 -9.74 11.44 -4.52
CA LEU A 60 -8.43 10.78 -4.52
C LEU A 60 -8.31 9.70 -5.61
N LEU A 61 -9.37 8.91 -5.81
CA LEU A 61 -9.34 7.78 -6.73
C LEU A 61 -9.47 8.24 -8.19
N PHE A 62 -10.38 9.17 -8.49
CA PHE A 62 -10.57 9.60 -9.87
C PHE A 62 -9.60 10.70 -10.29
N THR A 63 -9.37 11.73 -9.47
CA THR A 63 -8.50 12.85 -9.88
C THR A 63 -7.04 12.53 -9.61
N VAL A 64 -6.67 12.11 -8.39
CA VAL A 64 -5.25 11.92 -8.05
C VAL A 64 -4.69 10.65 -8.67
N MET A 65 -5.35 9.49 -8.55
CA MET A 65 -4.81 8.27 -9.18
C MET A 65 -4.86 8.36 -10.71
N THR A 66 -5.99 8.75 -11.29
CA THR A 66 -6.09 8.75 -12.77
C THR A 66 -5.30 9.87 -13.41
N THR A 67 -5.42 11.11 -12.93
CA THR A 67 -4.73 12.24 -13.58
C THR A 67 -3.28 12.35 -13.15
N TRP A 68 -2.98 12.21 -11.86
CA TRP A 68 -1.60 12.40 -11.41
C TRP A 68 -0.75 11.16 -11.66
N ILE A 69 -1.21 9.96 -11.30
CA ILE A 69 -0.38 8.76 -11.46
C ILE A 69 -0.35 8.29 -12.92
N THR A 70 -1.51 8.11 -13.56
CA THR A 70 -1.53 7.55 -14.93
C THR A 70 -0.93 8.52 -15.94
N CYS A 71 -1.28 9.81 -15.92
CA CYS A 71 -0.71 10.74 -16.89
C CYS A 71 0.79 10.97 -16.64
N TRP A 72 1.23 11.06 -15.38
CA TRP A 72 2.65 11.29 -15.11
C TRP A 72 3.52 10.08 -15.44
N ILE A 73 3.07 8.86 -15.12
CA ILE A 73 3.79 7.64 -15.52
C ILE A 73 3.76 7.43 -17.03
N MET A 74 2.66 7.71 -17.73
CA MET A 74 2.61 7.45 -19.18
C MET A 74 3.40 8.49 -19.99
N PHE A 75 3.34 9.77 -19.60
CA PHE A 75 3.91 10.86 -20.41
C PHE A 75 5.28 11.35 -19.93
N ALA A 76 5.60 11.22 -18.65
CA ALA A 76 6.86 11.71 -18.09
C ALA A 76 7.85 10.59 -17.70
N LYS A 77 7.57 9.32 -18.06
CA LYS A 77 8.51 8.22 -17.79
C LYS A 77 9.84 8.49 -18.50
N PRO A 78 10.96 8.46 -17.76
CA PRO A 78 12.27 8.52 -18.39
C PRO A 78 12.45 7.32 -19.33
N ASP A 79 13.10 7.56 -20.46
CA ASP A 79 13.30 6.56 -21.51
C ASP A 79 14.17 5.38 -21.04
N TRP A 80 15.02 5.60 -20.03
CA TRP A 80 15.79 4.53 -19.37
C TRP A 80 14.87 3.61 -18.54
N PRO A 81 14.93 2.27 -18.65
CA PRO A 81 15.96 1.44 -19.29
C PRO A 81 15.63 0.96 -20.73
N GLN A 82 14.50 1.36 -21.31
CA GLN A 82 14.08 0.90 -22.64
C GLN A 82 14.87 1.60 -23.77
N GLY A 83 15.28 2.85 -23.55
CA GLY A 83 16.17 3.62 -24.44
C GLY A 83 15.63 3.79 -25.86
N LYS A 84 14.30 3.79 -26.03
CA LYS A 84 13.65 3.76 -27.36
C LYS A 84 13.84 5.08 -28.09
N GLU A 85 13.65 6.21 -27.40
CA GLU A 85 13.82 7.53 -27.98
C GLU A 85 15.29 7.81 -28.31
N TRP A 86 16.21 7.33 -27.46
CA TRP A 86 17.64 7.36 -27.76
C TRP A 86 17.98 6.52 -29.00
N ALA A 87 17.52 5.27 -29.06
CA ALA A 87 17.81 4.37 -30.17
C ALA A 87 17.25 4.89 -31.50
N LEU A 88 16.05 5.48 -31.48
CA LEU A 88 15.45 6.10 -32.66
C LEU A 88 16.29 7.28 -33.16
N ARG A 89 16.74 8.16 -32.25
CA ARG A 89 17.58 9.30 -32.59
C ARG A 89 18.91 8.84 -33.20
N GLU A 90 19.57 7.88 -32.56
CA GLU A 90 20.86 7.37 -33.01
C GLU A 90 20.75 6.66 -34.37
N ALA A 91 19.67 5.91 -34.59
CA ALA A 91 19.40 5.26 -35.87
C ALA A 91 19.28 6.28 -37.02
N HIS A 92 18.61 7.42 -36.80
CA HIS A 92 18.51 8.46 -37.83
C HIS A 92 19.87 9.07 -38.19
N LEU A 93 20.74 9.27 -37.19
CA LEU A 93 22.09 9.78 -37.42
C LEU A 93 22.95 8.79 -38.21
N GLU A 94 22.90 7.50 -37.85
CA GLU A 94 23.65 6.45 -38.54
C GLU A 94 23.15 6.21 -39.97
N MET A 95 21.84 6.29 -40.22
CA MET A 95 21.29 6.23 -41.57
C MET A 95 21.82 7.37 -42.44
N ALA A 96 21.80 8.61 -41.94
CA ALA A 96 22.32 9.77 -42.68
C ALA A 96 23.82 9.67 -42.96
N ARG A 97 24.60 9.09 -42.04
CA ARG A 97 26.04 8.84 -42.22
C ARG A 97 26.29 7.80 -43.33
N ARG A 98 25.52 6.70 -43.33
CA ARG A 98 25.65 5.62 -44.33
C ARG A 98 25.19 6.04 -45.71
N GLU A 99 24.11 6.81 -45.81
CA GLU A 99 23.60 7.36 -47.07
C GLU A 99 24.65 8.26 -47.75
N LYS A 100 25.29 9.16 -47.00
CA LYS A 100 26.39 10.00 -47.52
C LYS A 100 27.59 9.19 -48.01
N ALA A 101 27.84 8.04 -47.41
CA ALA A 101 28.91 7.13 -47.79
C ALA A 101 28.50 6.13 -48.90
N GLY A 102 27.24 6.15 -49.36
CA GLY A 102 26.72 5.21 -50.35
C GLY A 102 26.67 3.76 -49.87
N LEU A 103 26.69 3.53 -48.55
CA LEU A 103 26.65 2.21 -47.93
C LEU A 103 25.19 1.75 -47.74
N PRO A 104 24.93 0.43 -47.74
CA PRO A 104 23.62 -0.08 -47.38
C PRO A 104 23.26 0.30 -45.93
N TYR A 105 21.97 0.55 -45.66
CA TYR A 105 21.52 1.03 -44.34
C TYR A 105 21.85 0.07 -43.19
N ILE A 106 21.79 -1.23 -43.44
CA ILE A 106 22.07 -2.28 -42.47
C ILE A 106 23.11 -3.21 -43.09
N SER A 107 24.23 -3.43 -42.39
CA SER A 107 25.18 -4.47 -42.77
C SER A 107 24.60 -5.83 -42.44
N LYS A 108 24.80 -6.80 -43.34
CA LYS A 108 24.43 -8.19 -43.10
C LYS A 108 25.19 -8.76 -41.89
N ASP A 109 26.48 -8.44 -41.83
CA ASP A 109 27.36 -8.92 -40.78
C ASP A 109 27.41 -7.89 -39.65
N LEU A 110 27.13 -8.34 -38.43
CA LEU A 110 27.25 -7.53 -37.21
C LEU A 110 28.71 -7.37 -36.79
N ILE A 111 29.52 -8.40 -37.03
CA ILE A 111 30.94 -8.47 -36.68
C ILE A 111 31.72 -8.58 -37.98
N ASP A 112 32.84 -7.87 -38.06
CA ASP A 112 33.78 -8.02 -39.17
C ASP A 112 34.24 -9.48 -39.28
N PRO A 113 34.00 -10.18 -40.41
CA PRO A 113 34.37 -11.58 -40.57
C PRO A 113 35.87 -11.84 -40.36
N SER A 114 36.72 -10.83 -40.58
CA SER A 114 38.16 -10.90 -40.34
C SER A 114 38.50 -11.16 -38.87
N LYS A 115 37.62 -10.76 -37.94
CA LYS A 115 37.79 -11.02 -36.49
C LYS A 115 37.33 -12.41 -36.08
N VAL A 116 36.49 -13.06 -36.88
CA VAL A 116 35.92 -14.39 -36.61
C VAL A 116 36.74 -15.48 -37.30
N ALA A 117 37.35 -15.19 -38.45
CA ALA A 117 38.19 -16.11 -39.21
C ALA A 117 39.32 -16.79 -38.41
N PRO A 118 40.04 -16.13 -37.48
CA PRO A 118 41.09 -16.78 -36.69
C PRO A 118 40.56 -17.74 -35.63
N THR A 119 39.31 -17.57 -35.21
CA THR A 119 38.64 -18.39 -34.19
C THR A 119 37.88 -19.55 -34.80
N LEU A 120 37.61 -19.50 -36.11
CA LEU A 120 36.97 -20.58 -36.84
C LEU A 120 37.99 -21.73 -36.97
N PRO A 121 37.63 -22.95 -36.54
CA PRO A 121 38.51 -24.09 -36.70
C PRO A 121 38.73 -24.38 -38.19
N THR A 122 39.90 -24.91 -38.51
CA THR A 122 40.27 -25.26 -39.88
C THR A 122 39.52 -26.51 -40.35
N ASP A 123 39.36 -26.68 -41.66
CA ASP A 123 38.61 -27.81 -42.24
C ASP A 123 39.20 -29.18 -41.82
N GLU A 124 40.51 -29.24 -41.57
CA GLU A 124 41.22 -30.42 -41.07
C GLU A 124 40.88 -30.75 -39.60
N GLU A 125 40.61 -29.73 -38.78
CA GLU A 125 40.17 -29.90 -37.39
C GLU A 125 38.68 -30.23 -37.30
N LEU A 126 37.90 -29.87 -38.32
CA LEU A 126 36.47 -30.16 -38.36
C LEU A 126 36.17 -31.67 -38.49
N ARG A 127 36.99 -32.51 -39.15
CA ARG A 127 36.74 -33.97 -39.29
C ARG A 127 35.26 -34.34 -39.62
N ASP A 128 34.92 -35.62 -39.57
CA ASP A 128 33.56 -36.12 -39.79
C ASP A 128 32.66 -35.91 -38.55
N PHE A 129 32.37 -34.65 -38.19
CA PHE A 129 31.29 -34.41 -37.23
C PHE A 129 29.95 -34.79 -37.89
N GLU A 130 29.15 -35.59 -37.20
CA GLU A 130 27.78 -35.92 -37.62
C GLU A 130 26.95 -34.64 -37.61
N ILE A 131 26.69 -34.09 -38.80
CA ILE A 131 25.83 -32.91 -38.97
C ILE A 131 24.39 -33.38 -38.75
N LEU A 132 23.84 -33.09 -37.57
CA LEU A 132 22.41 -33.26 -37.29
C LEU A 132 21.65 -32.14 -38.04
N ILE A 133 21.02 -32.50 -39.15
CA ILE A 133 20.12 -31.62 -39.94
C ILE A 133 18.69 -31.79 -39.44
#